data_AF-A0A518I2U7-F1
#
_entry.id   AF-A0A518I2U7-F1
#
_cell.length_a   1.000
_cell.length_b   1.000
_cell.length_c   1.000
_cell.angle_alpha   90.00
_cell.angle_beta   90.00
_cell.angle_gamma   90.00
#
_symmetry.space_group_name_H-M   'P 1'
#
loop_
_entity.id
_entity.type
_entity.pdbx_description
1 polymer ?
#
loop_
_entity_poly.entity_id
_entity_poly.type
_entity_poly.pdbx_seq_one_letter_code
_entity_poly.pdbx_strand_id
1 'polypeptide(L)'
;MTETAKYPVSWLTWFLWLVGVVSQLAFVAAVMPESWIVEITDQLRLEPFPDTPLAFYLARHLSLLYGFIGIALIVVSYRITAFRAFIGALAIGIIAFGLLQGLIDFQSGMPVWWTAGESVSTIIGGGLMFWLHRRCG
;
A
#
# COMPACT_ATOMS: atom_id res chain seq x y z
N MET A 1 -5.64 39.03 -1.89
CA MET A 1 -4.63 37.96 -2.10
C MET A 1 -4.85 36.93 -1.01
N THR A 2 -5.13 35.71 -1.42
CA THR A 2 -5.67 34.60 -0.62
C THR A 2 -4.82 34.27 0.59
N GLU A 3 -5.45 34.32 1.76
CA GLU A 3 -5.00 33.75 3.01
C GLU A 3 -4.68 32.27 2.77
N THR A 4 -3.39 31.92 2.69
CA THR A 4 -2.97 30.52 2.69
C THR A 4 -3.33 29.97 4.06
N ALA A 5 -4.48 29.30 4.16
CA ALA A 5 -4.85 28.54 5.34
C ALA A 5 -3.70 27.58 5.64
N LYS A 6 -2.87 27.96 6.60
CA LYS A 6 -1.72 27.20 7.06
C LYS A 6 -2.26 26.11 7.96
N TYR A 7 -2.88 25.09 7.34
CA TYR A 7 -3.30 23.91 8.08
C TYR A 7 -2.04 23.34 8.73
N PRO A 8 -1.95 23.28 10.08
CA PRO A 8 -0.84 22.57 10.71
C PRO A 8 -0.90 21.15 10.17
N VAL A 9 0.21 20.68 9.60
CA VAL A 9 0.23 19.37 8.94
C VAL A 9 -0.14 18.32 9.98
N SER A 10 -1.33 17.74 9.86
CA SER A 10 -1.80 16.75 10.82
C SER A 10 -0.96 15.47 10.67
N TRP A 11 -0.76 14.72 11.75
CA TRP A 11 -0.07 13.43 11.66
C TRP A 11 -0.72 12.49 10.65
N LEU A 12 -2.05 12.58 10.48
CA LEU A 12 -2.79 11.87 9.44
C LEU A 12 -2.38 12.32 8.03
N THR A 13 -2.20 13.63 7.80
CA THR A 13 -1.70 14.17 6.52
C THR A 13 -0.35 13.58 6.18
N TRP A 14 0.60 13.66 7.11
CA TRP A 14 1.95 13.16 6.92
C TRP A 14 1.95 11.65 6.66
N PHE A 15 1.15 10.89 7.42
CA PHE A 15 1.02 9.46 7.23
C PHE A 15 0.53 9.09 5.82
N LEU A 16 -0.58 9.69 5.37
CA LEU A 16 -1.15 9.42 4.05
C LEU A 16 -0.21 9.84 2.91
N TRP A 17 0.42 11.01 3.05
CA TRP A 17 1.39 11.51 2.08
C TRP A 17 2.60 10.58 2.00
N LEU A 18 3.19 10.20 3.13
CA LEU A 18 4.38 9.35 3.18
C LEU A 18 4.10 7.98 2.57
N VAL A 19 3.01 7.33 2.97
CA VAL A 19 2.61 6.04 2.38
C VAL A 19 2.40 6.20 0.88
N GLY A 20 1.67 7.22 0.45
CA GLY A 20 1.42 7.46 -0.97
C GLY A 20 2.68 7.72 -1.79
N VAL A 21 3.66 8.46 -1.24
CA VAL A 21 4.97 8.71 -1.87
C VAL A 21 5.80 7.43 -1.95
N VAL A 22 5.90 6.66 -0.88
CA VAL A 22 6.63 5.37 -0.89
C VAL A 22 6.00 4.39 -1.88
N SER A 23 4.67 4.35 -1.97
CA SER A 23 3.95 3.53 -2.96
C SER A 23 4.30 3.89 -4.41
N GLN A 24 4.85 5.08 -4.70
CA GLN A 24 5.28 5.42 -6.05
C GLN A 24 6.46 4.57 -6.55
N LEU A 25 7.22 3.95 -5.63
CA LEU A 25 8.27 2.98 -6.00
C LEU A 25 7.67 1.77 -6.75
N ALA A 26 6.37 1.49 -6.57
CA ALA A 26 5.69 0.44 -7.31
C ALA A 26 5.62 0.70 -8.83
N PHE A 27 5.65 1.97 -9.27
CA PHE A 27 5.77 2.25 -10.71
C PHE A 27 7.11 1.79 -11.29
N VAL A 28 8.19 1.86 -10.49
CA VAL A 28 9.49 1.32 -10.89
C VAL A 28 9.41 -0.20 -10.98
N ALA A 29 8.80 -0.86 -9.99
CA ALA A 29 8.58 -2.30 -10.00
C ALA A 29 7.70 -2.76 -11.19
N ALA A 30 6.75 -1.93 -11.63
CA ALA A 30 5.89 -2.25 -12.77
C ALA A 30 6.64 -2.27 -14.13
N VAL A 31 7.71 -1.47 -14.26
CA VAL A 31 8.48 -1.35 -15.52
C VAL A 31 9.84 -2.03 -15.46
N MET A 32 10.17 -2.69 -14.34
CA MET A 32 11.48 -3.32 -14.19
C MET A 32 11.65 -4.52 -15.13
N PRO A 33 12.90 -4.85 -15.50
CA PRO A 33 13.21 -6.04 -16.28
C PRO A 33 12.72 -7.32 -15.60
N GLU A 34 12.32 -8.31 -16.39
CA GLU A 34 11.86 -9.62 -15.89
C GLU A 34 12.94 -10.32 -15.07
N SER A 35 14.20 -10.15 -15.47
CA SER A 35 15.35 -10.67 -14.73
C SER A 35 15.46 -10.11 -13.31
N TRP A 36 15.02 -8.88 -13.05
CA TRP A 36 15.03 -8.32 -11.69
C TRP A 36 13.96 -8.97 -10.82
N ILE A 37 12.77 -9.25 -11.36
CA ILE A 37 11.71 -9.97 -10.66
C ILE A 37 12.23 -11.35 -10.24
N VAL A 38 12.78 -12.11 -11.21
CA VAL A 38 13.30 -13.45 -10.97
C VAL A 38 14.42 -13.45 -9.93
N GLU A 39 15.41 -12.56 -10.08
CA GLU A 39 16.54 -12.42 -9.16
C GLU A 39 16.09 -12.06 -7.74
N ILE A 40 15.15 -11.13 -7.59
CA ILE A 40 14.61 -10.74 -6.27
C ILE A 40 13.87 -11.91 -5.63
N THR A 41 13.05 -12.65 -6.40
CA THR A 41 12.34 -13.84 -5.90
C THR A 41 13.33 -14.90 -5.39
N ASP A 42 14.43 -15.13 -6.12
CA ASP A 42 15.49 -16.07 -5.71
C ASP A 42 16.26 -15.59 -4.46
N GLN A 43 16.61 -14.30 -4.40
CA GLN A 43 17.26 -13.69 -3.22
C GLN A 43 16.39 -13.78 -1.97
N LEU A 44 15.06 -13.66 -2.12
CA LEU A 44 14.08 -13.84 -1.05
C LEU A 44 13.86 -15.31 -0.68
N ARG A 45 14.47 -16.25 -1.42
CA ARG A 45 14.34 -17.71 -1.26
C ARG A 45 12.88 -18.17 -1.28
N LEU A 46 12.09 -17.53 -2.15
CA LEU A 46 10.73 -17.95 -2.45
C LEU A 46 10.74 -19.06 -3.51
N GLU A 47 9.58 -19.66 -3.75
CA GLU A 47 9.40 -20.55 -4.90
C GLU A 47 9.76 -19.81 -6.21
N PRO A 48 10.34 -20.50 -7.20
CA PRO A 48 10.77 -19.87 -8.45
C PRO A 48 9.62 -19.10 -9.11
N PHE A 49 9.88 -17.85 -9.48
CA PHE A 49 8.88 -17.04 -10.18
C PHE A 49 8.49 -17.72 -11.50
N PRO A 50 7.20 -17.98 -11.76
CA PRO A 50 6.80 -18.68 -12.98
C PRO A 50 7.20 -17.91 -14.23
N ASP A 51 8.00 -18.53 -15.09
CA ASP A 51 8.42 -17.95 -16.36
C ASP A 51 7.30 -18.04 -17.41
N THR A 52 6.24 -17.26 -17.17
CA THR A 52 5.07 -17.20 -18.04
C THR A 52 4.64 -15.75 -18.24
N PRO A 53 4.18 -15.37 -19.46
CA PRO A 53 3.71 -14.01 -19.71
C PRO A 53 2.60 -13.55 -18.74
N LEU A 54 1.75 -14.48 -18.30
CA LEU A 54 0.67 -14.20 -17.35
C LEU A 54 1.19 -13.80 -15.96
N ALA A 55 2.22 -14.48 -15.44
CA ALA A 55 2.79 -14.17 -14.14
C ALA A 55 3.42 -12.77 -14.13
N PHE A 56 4.23 -12.44 -15.15
CA PHE A 56 4.81 -11.10 -15.30
C PHE A 56 3.73 -10.03 -15.50
N TYR A 57 2.71 -10.32 -16.31
CA TYR A 57 1.57 -9.42 -16.50
C TYR A 57 0.88 -9.09 -15.17
N LEU A 58 0.58 -10.11 -14.34
CA LEU A 58 -0.10 -9.93 -13.05
C LEU A 58 0.78 -9.16 -12.06
N ALA A 59 2.06 -9.50 -11.93
CA ALA A 59 2.98 -8.82 -11.02
C ALA A 59 3.12 -7.32 -11.37
N ARG A 60 3.23 -7.01 -12.67
CA ARG A 60 3.30 -5.62 -13.16
C ARG A 60 1.99 -4.87 -12.94
N HIS A 61 0.83 -5.49 -13.21
CA HIS A 61 -0.47 -4.86 -12.97
C HIS A 61 -0.74 -4.59 -11.50
N LEU A 62 -0.34 -5.51 -10.61
CA LEU A 62 -0.43 -5.30 -9.17
C LEU A 62 0.43 -4.11 -8.73
N SER A 63 1.65 -4.01 -9.27
CA SER A 63 2.54 -2.89 -9.02
C SER A 63 1.96 -1.55 -9.51
N LEU A 64 1.35 -1.52 -10.70
CA LEU A 64 0.62 -0.34 -11.20
C LEU A 64 -0.52 0.05 -10.27
N LEU A 65 -1.33 -0.91 -9.83
CA LEU A 65 -2.44 -0.68 -8.92
C LEU A 65 -1.97 -0.01 -7.63
N TYR A 66 -0.89 -0.52 -7.02
CA TYR A 66 -0.31 0.10 -5.81
C TYR A 66 0.25 1.51 -6.07
N GLY A 67 0.86 1.75 -7.22
CA GLY A 67 1.31 3.10 -7.63
C GLY A 67 0.14 4.09 -7.70
N PHE A 68 -0.95 3.70 -8.35
CA PHE A 68 -2.16 4.54 -8.48
C PHE A 68 -2.90 4.72 -7.15
N ILE A 69 -2.95 3.71 -6.29
CA ILE A 69 -3.44 3.85 -4.91
C ILE A 69 -2.59 4.90 -4.18
N GLY A 70 -1.26 4.86 -4.35
CA GLY A 70 -0.37 5.87 -3.78
C GLY A 70 -0.69 7.30 -4.24
N ILE A 71 -1.00 7.49 -5.53
CA ILE A 71 -1.43 8.80 -6.06
C ILE A 71 -2.72 9.24 -5.37
N ALA A 72 -3.70 8.33 -5.22
CA ALA A 72 -4.95 8.63 -4.54
C ALA A 72 -4.72 9.05 -3.08
N LEU A 73 -3.83 8.36 -2.36
CA LEU A 73 -3.46 8.70 -0.97
C LEU A 73 -2.81 10.09 -0.88
N ILE A 74 -1.91 10.44 -1.81
CA ILE A 74 -1.32 11.79 -1.89
C ILE A 74 -2.41 12.84 -2.10
N VAL A 75 -3.34 12.64 -3.03
CA VAL A 75 -4.44 13.58 -3.30
C VAL A 75 -5.34 13.74 -2.08
N VAL A 76 -5.69 12.64 -1.41
CA VAL A 76 -6.49 12.65 -0.18
C VAL A 76 -5.76 13.38 0.95
N SER A 77 -4.43 13.23 1.05
CA SER A 77 -3.61 13.90 2.07
C SER A 77 -3.72 15.43 2.01
N TYR A 78 -3.85 16.01 0.81
CA TYR A 78 -4.02 17.46 0.64
C TYR A 78 -5.45 17.95 0.95
N ARG A 79 -6.45 17.06 1.05
CA ARG A 79 -7.88 17.41 1.16
C ARG A 79 -8.62 16.66 2.27
N ILE A 80 -7.97 16.42 3.40
CA ILE A 80 -8.47 15.56 4.48
C ILE A 80 -9.86 15.97 5.00
N THR A 81 -10.12 17.27 5.12
CA THR A 81 -11.43 17.78 5.59
C THR A 81 -12.57 17.35 4.68
N ALA A 82 -12.34 17.33 3.36
CA ALA A 82 -13.33 16.89 2.37
C ALA A 82 -13.49 15.36 2.33
N PHE A 83 -12.42 14.60 2.62
CA PHE A 83 -12.41 13.14 2.54
C PHE A 83 -12.53 12.44 3.90
N ARG A 84 -12.93 13.15 4.95
CA ARG A 84 -12.88 12.62 6.31
C ARG A 84 -13.64 11.30 6.50
N ALA A 85 -14.91 11.23 6.07
CA ALA A 85 -15.69 10.00 6.17
C ALA A 85 -15.08 8.86 5.34
N PHE A 86 -14.57 9.19 4.15
CA PHE A 86 -13.89 8.24 3.28
C PHE A 86 -12.61 7.68 3.92
N ILE A 87 -11.80 8.52 4.58
CA ILE A 87 -10.59 8.10 5.30
C ILE A 87 -10.91 7.08 6.39
N GLY A 88 -11.98 7.29 7.17
CA GLY A 88 -12.40 6.34 8.20
C GLY A 88 -12.79 4.98 7.61
N ALA A 89 -13.57 4.98 6.53
CA ALA A 89 -13.94 3.76 5.81
C ALA A 89 -12.73 3.07 5.16
N LEU A 90 -11.82 3.85 4.57
CA LEU A 90 -10.59 3.37 3.95
C LEU A 90 -9.68 2.69 4.97
N ALA A 91 -9.56 3.22 6.19
CA ALA A 91 -8.76 2.61 7.24
C ALA A 91 -9.31 1.23 7.66
N ILE A 92 -10.64 1.10 7.78
CA ILE A 92 -11.30 -0.20 8.03
C ILE A 92 -11.08 -1.15 6.84
N GLY A 93 -11.21 -0.63 5.61
CA GLY A 93 -10.95 -1.37 4.38
C GLY A 93 -9.52 -1.92 4.31
N ILE A 94 -8.51 -1.15 4.73
CA ILE A 94 -7.10 -1.58 4.78
C ILE A 94 -6.90 -2.69 5.82
N ILE A 95 -7.55 -2.61 6.98
CA ILE A 95 -7.50 -3.70 7.98
C ILE A 95 -8.12 -4.97 7.40
N ALA A 96 -9.29 -4.87 6.77
CA ALA A 96 -9.94 -6.00 6.12
C ALA A 96 -9.09 -6.57 4.98
N PHE A 97 -8.47 -5.71 4.18
CA PHE A 97 -7.55 -6.09 3.11
C PHE A 97 -6.35 -6.87 3.65
N GLY A 98 -5.70 -6.40 4.73
CA GLY A 98 -4.59 -7.14 5.35
C GLY A 98 -5.00 -8.51 5.90
N LEU A 99 -6.23 -8.66 6.42
CA LEU A 99 -6.75 -9.97 6.83
C LEU A 99 -6.96 -10.91 5.63
N LEU A 100 -7.54 -10.39 4.54
CA LEU A 100 -7.79 -11.17 3.33
C LEU A 100 -6.49 -11.52 2.60
N GLN A 101 -5.51 -10.61 2.61
CA GLN A 101 -4.17 -10.86 2.10
C GLN A 101 -3.52 -12.02 2.86
N GLY A 102 -3.62 -12.04 4.19
CA GLY A 102 -3.08 -13.14 4.99
C GLY A 102 -3.76 -14.48 4.70
N LEU A 103 -5.05 -14.47 4.42
CA LEU A 103 -5.78 -15.66 3.96
C LEU A 103 -5.29 -16.14 2.59
N ILE A 104 -5.08 -15.22 1.64
CA ILE A 104 -4.57 -15.53 0.29
C ILE A 104 -3.13 -16.05 0.36
N ASP A 105 -2.27 -15.44 1.16
CA ASP A 105 -0.88 -15.87 1.37
C ASP A 105 -0.84 -17.31 1.90
N PHE A 106 -1.69 -17.61 2.88
CA PHE A 106 -1.83 -18.96 3.43
C PHE A 106 -2.31 -19.96 2.38
N GLN A 107 -3.33 -19.60 1.58
CA GLN A 107 -3.83 -20.45 0.49
C GLN A 107 -2.80 -20.66 -0.62
N SER A 108 -1.91 -19.68 -0.83
CA SER A 108 -0.87 -19.70 -1.85
C SER A 108 0.42 -20.38 -1.38
N GLY A 109 0.48 -20.84 -0.12
CA GLY A 109 1.66 -21.50 0.44
C GLY A 109 2.84 -20.57 0.70
N MET A 110 2.60 -19.26 0.86
CA MET A 110 3.67 -18.30 1.12
C MET A 110 4.31 -18.53 2.50
N PRO A 111 5.62 -18.26 2.66
CA PRO A 111 6.28 -18.40 3.95
C PRO A 111 5.67 -17.50 5.03
N VAL A 112 5.63 -17.97 6.27
CA VAL A 112 5.03 -17.23 7.40
C VAL A 112 5.65 -15.85 7.61
N TRP A 113 6.96 -15.69 7.40
CA TRP A 113 7.62 -14.40 7.53
C TRP A 113 7.18 -13.40 6.46
N TRP A 114 6.89 -13.88 5.25
CA TRP A 114 6.35 -13.07 4.15
C TRP A 114 4.93 -12.64 4.49
N THR A 115 4.07 -13.60 4.85
CA THR A 115 2.69 -13.34 5.27
C THR A 115 2.62 -12.36 6.44
N ALA A 116 3.49 -12.52 7.45
CA ALA A 116 3.56 -11.60 8.56
C ALA A 116 4.02 -10.20 8.10
N GLY A 117 5.06 -10.15 7.26
CA GLY A 117 5.59 -8.90 6.70
C GLY A 117 4.55 -8.13 5.91
N GLU A 118 3.80 -8.78 5.03
CA GLU A 118 2.78 -8.14 4.20
C GLU A 118 1.48 -7.87 4.97
N SER A 119 0.90 -8.91 5.57
CA SER A 119 -0.47 -8.85 6.10
C SER A 119 -0.55 -8.15 7.45
N VAL A 120 0.38 -8.43 8.38
CA VAL A 120 0.38 -7.78 9.70
C VAL A 120 0.76 -6.32 9.57
N SER A 121 1.73 -5.96 8.72
CA SER A 121 2.09 -4.56 8.49
C SER A 121 0.93 -3.76 7.90
N THR A 122 0.16 -4.36 6.98
CA THR A 122 -1.03 -3.75 6.38
C THR A 122 -2.12 -3.51 7.44
N ILE A 123 -2.39 -4.49 8.30
CA ILE A 123 -3.34 -4.34 9.42
C ILE A 123 -2.90 -3.23 10.38
N ILE A 124 -1.62 -3.20 10.74
CA ILE A 124 -1.05 -2.15 11.61
C ILE A 124 -1.19 -0.78 10.94
N GLY A 125 -0.89 -0.67 9.64
CA GLY A 125 -1.05 0.57 8.87
C GLY A 125 -2.49 1.08 8.86
N GLY A 126 -3.46 0.20 8.60
CA GLY A 126 -4.89 0.53 8.69
C GLY A 126 -5.33 0.93 10.10
N GLY A 127 -4.86 0.22 11.12
CA GLY A 127 -5.12 0.55 12.53
C GLY A 127 -4.55 1.90 12.94
N LEU A 128 -3.32 2.21 12.54
CA LEU A 128 -2.67 3.50 12.78
C LEU A 128 -3.44 4.63 12.07
N MET A 129 -3.84 4.42 10.81
CA MET A 129 -4.66 5.36 10.06
C MET A 129 -6.00 5.63 10.75
N PHE A 130 -6.68 4.58 11.22
CA PHE A 130 -7.95 4.71 11.93
C PHE A 130 -7.81 5.45 13.26
N TRP A 131 -6.74 5.16 14.01
CA TRP A 131 -6.43 5.85 15.26
C TRP A 131 -6.13 7.33 15.03
N LEU A 132 -5.30 7.67 14.05
CA LEU A 132 -5.01 9.05 13.65
C LEU A 132 -6.28 9.79 13.18
N HIS A 133 -7.13 9.12 12.41
CA HIS A 133 -8.42 9.64 11.97
C HIS A 133 -9.34 10.01 13.14
N ARG A 134 -9.35 9.21 14.23
CA ARG A 134 -10.13 9.52 15.43
C ARG A 134 -9.50 10.62 16.31
N ARG A 135 -8.18 10.78 16.29
CA ARG A 135 -7.44 11.74 17.12
C ARG A 135 -7.33 13.14 16.50
N CYS A 136 -7.22 13.23 15.19
CA CYS A 136 -7.23 14.50 14.44
C CYS A 136 -8.65 14.91 14.01
N GLY A 137 -9.65 14.28 14.64
CA GLY A 137 -11.05 14.47 14.36
C GLY A 137 -11.72 15.50 15.25
#